data_AF-A0A4S1WGJ2-F1
#
_entry.id   AF-A0A4S1WGJ2-F1
#
_cell.length_a   1.000
_cell.length_b   1.000
_cell.length_c   1.000
_cell.angle_alpha   90.00
_cell.angle_beta   90.00
_cell.angle_gamma   90.00
#
_symmetry.space_group_name_H-M   'P 1'
#
loop_
_entity.id
_entity.type
_entity.pdbx_description
1 polymer ?
#
loop_
_entity_poly.entity_id
_entity_poly.type
_entity_poly.pdbx_seq_one_letter_code
_entity_poly.pdbx_strand_id
1 'polypeptide(L)'
;MGGARGRPGAAVTDTVTLWRPVGPRELELIEASGMRAFPPRLPEQPIFYPVTSEDYAVKIARDWNVPESGSGFVTRFAVERAFLANYRVEEAGGLAHREYWIPAEDLPAFNAAIVGAIEVVRRFPE
;
A
#
# COMPACT_ATOMS: atom_id res chain seq x y z
N MET A 1 -25.94 -38.76 16.25
CA MET A 1 -25.90 -38.04 14.96
C MET A 1 -25.52 -36.60 15.28
N GLY A 2 -24.24 -36.22 15.22
CA GLY A 2 -23.51 -36.00 13.97
C GLY A 2 -23.57 -34.51 13.62
N GLY A 3 -22.98 -33.67 14.49
CA GLY A 3 -22.98 -32.22 14.32
C GLY A 3 -22.15 -31.80 13.12
N ALA A 4 -22.82 -31.30 12.08
CA ALA A 4 -22.18 -30.53 11.02
C ALA A 4 -21.87 -29.13 11.57
N ARG A 5 -20.73 -29.01 12.27
CA ARG A 5 -20.08 -27.71 12.46
C ARG A 5 -19.61 -27.25 11.08
N GLY A 6 -20.42 -26.40 10.45
CA GLY A 6 -19.94 -25.56 9.36
C GLY A 6 -18.67 -24.86 9.86
N ARG A 7 -17.56 -25.14 9.19
CA ARG A 7 -16.36 -24.31 9.33
C ARG A 7 -16.79 -22.89 9.00
N PRO A 8 -16.50 -21.86 9.81
CA PRO A 8 -16.55 -20.51 9.29
C PRO A 8 -15.48 -20.47 8.19
N GLY A 9 -15.92 -20.54 6.93
CA GLY A 9 -15.07 -20.09 5.83
C GLY A 9 -14.65 -18.69 6.22
N ALA A 10 -13.34 -18.46 6.29
CA ALA A 10 -12.80 -17.13 6.46
C ALA A 10 -13.61 -16.21 5.56
N ALA A 11 -14.25 -15.19 6.14
CA ALA A 11 -14.94 -14.18 5.36
C ALA A 11 -13.98 -13.78 4.25
N VAL A 12 -14.39 -13.97 3.00
CA VAL A 12 -13.59 -13.56 1.85
C VAL A 12 -13.63 -12.04 1.93
N THR A 13 -12.70 -11.44 2.67
CA THR A 13 -12.55 -10.00 2.75
C THR A 13 -12.16 -9.58 1.35
N ASP A 14 -13.14 -9.03 0.63
CA ASP A 14 -12.95 -8.50 -0.72
C ASP A 14 -11.95 -7.35 -0.63
N THR A 15 -10.73 -7.65 -1.06
CA THR A 15 -9.56 -6.79 -0.90
C THR A 15 -8.98 -6.47 -2.28
N VAL A 16 -8.34 -5.31 -2.35
CA VAL A 16 -7.60 -4.86 -3.53
C VAL A 16 -6.13 -4.85 -3.16
N THR A 17 -5.31 -5.52 -3.98
CA THR A 17 -3.86 -5.45 -3.85
C THR A 17 -3.37 -4.13 -4.42
N LEU A 18 -2.59 -3.41 -3.63
CA LEU A 18 -1.95 -2.16 -4.00
C LEU A 18 -0.46 -2.24 -3.73
N TRP A 19 0.27 -1.35 -4.39
CA TRP A 19 1.71 -1.23 -4.25
C TRP A 19 2.09 0.19 -3.88
N ARG A 20 3.22 0.34 -3.19
CA ARG A 20 3.77 1.65 -2.92
C ARG A 20 5.30 1.63 -2.94
N PRO A 21 5.96 2.52 -3.69
CA PRO A 21 7.39 2.75 -3.57
C PRO A 21 7.66 3.48 -2.24
N VAL A 22 8.63 3.02 -1.47
CA VAL A 22 9.05 3.61 -0.20
C VAL A 22 10.56 3.80 -0.17
N GLY A 23 11.02 4.82 0.55
CA GLY A 23 12.44 5.02 0.85
C GLY A 23 12.90 4.19 2.05
N PRO A 24 14.22 4.09 2.31
CA PRO A 24 14.77 3.33 3.43
C PRO A 24 14.23 3.81 4.77
N ARG A 25 14.19 5.12 4.99
CA ARG A 25 13.71 5.70 6.26
C ARG A 25 12.25 5.37 6.54
N GLU A 26 11.44 5.33 5.49
CA GLU A 26 10.02 5.03 5.63
C GLU A 26 9.79 3.54 5.84
N LEU A 27 10.59 2.68 5.20
CA LEU A 27 10.58 1.24 5.45
C LEU A 27 10.91 0.93 6.92
N GLU A 28 11.92 1.57 7.52
CA GLU A 28 12.25 1.39 8.94
C GLU A 28 11.04 1.67 9.86
N LEU A 29 10.25 2.70 9.54
CA LEU A 29 9.06 3.05 10.31
C LEU A 29 7.91 2.04 10.11
N ILE A 30 7.77 1.51 8.89
CA ILE A 30 6.82 0.43 8.60
C ILE A 30 7.23 -0.85 9.35
N GLU A 31 8.52 -1.19 9.38
CA GLU A 31 9.06 -2.31 10.14
C GLU A 31 8.83 -2.14 11.64
N ALA A 32 9.03 -0.93 12.18
CA ALA A 32 8.75 -0.60 13.57
C ALA A 32 7.25 -0.74 13.93
N SER A 33 6.34 -0.61 12.95
CA SER A 33 4.91 -0.88 13.12
C SER A 33 4.56 -2.38 13.07
N GLY A 34 5.55 -3.26 12.86
CA GLY A 34 5.36 -4.68 12.62
C GLY A 34 4.89 -5.01 11.20
N MET A 35 5.19 -4.15 10.22
CA MET A 35 4.70 -4.25 8.83
C MET A 35 3.19 -4.16 8.71
N ARG A 36 2.53 -3.33 9.52
CA ARG A 36 1.05 -3.23 9.54
C ARG A 36 0.51 -1.85 9.27
N ALA A 37 1.36 -0.83 9.27
CA ALA A 37 0.94 0.55 9.07
C ALA A 37 2.00 1.34 8.32
N PHE A 38 1.55 2.30 7.51
CA PHE A 38 2.39 3.37 6.99
C PHE A 38 2.52 4.49 8.02
N PRO A 39 3.71 5.13 8.14
CA PRO A 39 3.90 6.24 9.05
C PRO A 39 3.07 7.46 8.63
N PRO A 40 2.71 8.34 9.58
CA PRO A 40 2.00 9.58 9.27
C PRO A 40 2.78 10.41 8.25
N ARG A 41 2.06 10.99 7.28
CA ARG A 41 2.65 11.92 6.30
C ARG A 41 2.97 13.27 6.96
N LEU A 42 3.94 13.97 6.39
CA LEU A 42 4.26 15.34 6.80
C LEU A 42 3.11 16.29 6.42
N PRO A 43 2.92 17.41 7.13
CA PRO A 43 1.87 18.40 6.82
C PRO A 43 1.96 18.95 5.39
N GLU A 44 3.16 18.98 4.82
CA GLU A 44 3.45 19.37 3.43
C GLU A 44 3.08 18.31 2.38
N GLN A 45 2.77 17.08 2.82
CA GLN A 45 2.36 15.95 1.97
C GLN A 45 0.88 15.63 2.23
N PRO A 46 -0.06 16.39 1.63
CA PRO A 46 -1.49 16.29 1.95
C PRO A 46 -2.14 14.99 1.47
N ILE A 47 -1.49 14.22 0.59
CA ILE A 47 -2.07 13.06 -0.07
C ILE A 47 -1.13 11.85 0.05
N PHE A 48 -1.72 10.73 0.46
CA PHE A 48 -1.16 9.39 0.39
C PHE A 48 -1.65 8.70 -0.89
N TYR A 49 -0.70 8.29 -1.76
CA TYR A 49 -1.02 7.72 -3.06
C TYR A 49 -0.43 6.31 -3.27
N PRO A 50 -1.21 5.25 -3.01
CA PRO A 50 -0.84 3.90 -3.39
C PRO A 50 -1.22 3.65 -4.87
N VAL A 51 -0.38 2.90 -5.58
CA VAL A 51 -0.58 2.58 -7.00
C VAL A 51 -1.19 1.20 -7.18
N THR A 52 -1.91 0.99 -8.27
CA THR A 52 -2.58 -0.30 -8.54
C THR A 52 -1.74 -1.28 -9.36
N SER A 53 -0.46 -0.98 -9.62
CA SER A 53 0.43 -1.80 -10.44
C SER A 53 1.84 -1.86 -9.86
N GLU A 54 2.38 -3.07 -9.77
CA GLU A 54 3.76 -3.30 -9.33
C GLU A 54 4.77 -2.66 -10.29
N ASP A 55 4.56 -2.78 -11.61
CA ASP A 55 5.48 -2.23 -12.62
C ASP A 55 5.63 -0.71 -12.47
N TYR A 56 4.52 -0.04 -12.13
CA TYR A 56 4.55 1.40 -11.88
C TYR A 56 5.27 1.73 -10.57
N ALA A 57 5.03 0.98 -9.50
CA ALA A 57 5.76 1.16 -8.24
C ALA A 57 7.27 0.91 -8.41
N VAL A 58 7.65 -0.08 -9.21
CA VAL A 58 9.05 -0.39 -9.55
C VAL A 58 9.68 0.77 -10.33
N LYS A 59 8.99 1.30 -11.35
CA LYS A 59 9.46 2.47 -12.09
C LYS A 59 9.72 3.66 -11.17
N ILE A 60 8.79 3.99 -10.28
CA ILE A 60 8.97 5.09 -9.34
C ILE A 60 10.16 4.81 -8.39
N ALA A 61 10.22 3.61 -7.80
CA ALA A 61 11.29 3.26 -6.87
C ALA A 61 12.68 3.34 -7.54
N ARG A 62 12.80 2.89 -8.79
CA ARG A 62 14.06 2.87 -9.54
C ARG A 62 14.46 4.25 -10.08
N ASP A 63 13.55 4.94 -10.77
CA ASP A 63 13.86 6.19 -11.46
C ASP A 63 13.85 7.40 -10.54
N TRP A 64 13.13 7.35 -9.40
CA TRP A 64 12.95 8.49 -8.50
C TRP A 64 13.60 8.25 -7.12
N ASN A 65 13.31 7.15 -6.44
CA ASN A 65 13.81 6.95 -5.07
C ASN A 65 15.31 6.63 -5.00
N VAL A 66 15.85 5.81 -5.91
CA VAL A 66 17.29 5.49 -5.94
C VAL A 66 18.17 6.73 -6.14
N PRO A 67 17.92 7.62 -7.12
CA PRO A 67 18.74 8.82 -7.28
C PRO A 67 18.61 9.82 -6.13
N GLU A 68 17.45 9.87 -5.45
CA GLU A 68 17.22 10.80 -4.33
C GLU A 68 17.78 10.29 -3.00
N SER A 69 17.57 9.01 -2.69
CA SER A 69 17.82 8.43 -1.36
C SER A 69 18.90 7.34 -1.36
N GLY A 70 19.46 6.99 -2.51
CA GLY A 70 20.45 5.91 -2.67
C GLY A 70 19.85 4.50 -2.64
N SER A 71 18.61 4.33 -2.16
CA SER A 71 17.88 3.05 -2.17
C SER A 71 16.37 3.26 -2.25
N GLY A 72 15.66 2.29 -2.85
CA GLY A 72 14.22 2.31 -3.03
C GLY A 72 13.62 0.92 -2.83
N PHE A 73 12.43 0.84 -2.27
CA PHE A 73 11.76 -0.42 -1.97
C PHE A 73 10.34 -0.38 -2.54
N VAL A 74 9.83 -1.51 -2.99
CA VAL A 74 8.43 -1.64 -3.39
C VAL A 74 7.73 -2.50 -2.38
N THR A 75 6.68 -1.94 -1.77
CA THR A 75 5.80 -2.68 -0.87
C THR A 75 4.52 -3.10 -1.58
N ARG A 76 3.97 -4.23 -1.17
CA ARG A 76 2.68 -4.80 -1.58
C ARG A 76 1.83 -4.99 -0.33
N PHE A 77 0.56 -4.64 -0.41
CA PHE A 77 -0.39 -4.82 0.69
C PHE A 77 -1.81 -4.96 0.15
N ALA A 78 -2.68 -5.58 0.95
CA ALA A 78 -4.09 -5.73 0.63
C ALA A 78 -4.91 -4.74 1.46
N VAL A 79 -5.87 -4.06 0.83
CA VAL A 79 -6.78 -3.11 1.50
C VAL A 79 -8.21 -3.52 1.22
N GLU A 80 -9.11 -3.35 2.18
CA GLU A 80 -10.53 -3.61 1.99
C GLU A 80 -11.11 -2.79 0.82
N ARG A 81 -11.80 -3.46 -0.12
CA ARG A 81 -12.45 -2.77 -1.25
C ARG A 81 -13.48 -1.76 -0.77
N ALA A 82 -14.21 -2.09 0.30
CA ALA A 82 -15.23 -1.20 0.87
C ALA A 82 -14.63 0.14 1.33
N PHE A 83 -13.42 0.13 1.89
CA PHE A 83 -12.69 1.35 2.23
C PHE A 83 -12.31 2.13 0.96
N LEU A 84 -11.71 1.45 -0.01
CA LEU A 84 -11.27 2.06 -1.26
C LEU A 84 -12.42 2.60 -2.12
N ALA A 85 -13.64 2.10 -1.95
CA ALA A 85 -14.82 2.59 -2.66
C ALA A 85 -15.14 4.07 -2.34
N ASN A 86 -14.63 4.60 -1.23
CA ASN A 86 -14.75 6.01 -0.87
C ASN A 86 -13.77 6.92 -1.62
N TYR A 87 -12.76 6.34 -2.27
CA TYR A 87 -11.70 7.08 -2.96
C TYR A 87 -11.73 6.77 -4.45
N ARG A 88 -11.52 7.81 -5.25
CA ARG A 88 -11.44 7.66 -6.70
C ARG A 88 -10.03 7.24 -7.10
N VAL A 89 -9.94 6.33 -8.07
CA VAL A 89 -8.68 6.05 -8.77
C VAL A 89 -8.49 7.15 -9.81
N GLU A 90 -7.35 7.83 -9.72
CA GLU A 90 -6.93 8.82 -10.69
C GLU A 90 -6.01 8.15 -11.72
N GLU A 91 -6.18 8.52 -12.99
CA GLU A 91 -5.39 8.02 -14.11
C GLU A 91 -4.31 9.06 -14.44
N ALA A 92 -3.17 9.00 -13.75
CA ALA A 92 -2.06 9.91 -13.95
C ALA A 92 -1.28 9.56 -15.23
N GLY A 93 -1.70 10.08 -16.39
CA GLY A 93 -0.91 9.97 -17.64
C GLY A 93 -1.10 8.69 -18.45
N GLY A 94 -2.15 7.90 -18.18
CA GLY A 94 -2.58 6.78 -19.03
C GLY A 94 -3.02 5.53 -18.25
N LEU A 95 -3.62 4.56 -18.95
CA LEU A 95 -4.22 3.32 -18.40
C LEU A 95 -3.27 2.47 -17.52
N ALA A 96 -1.95 2.71 -17.58
CA ALA A 96 -0.94 2.00 -16.81
C ALA A 96 -0.58 2.65 -15.46
N HIS A 97 -1.09 3.87 -15.20
CA HIS A 97 -0.72 4.70 -14.06
C HIS A 97 -1.97 5.06 -13.26
N ARG A 98 -2.48 4.07 -12.54
CA ARG A 98 -3.62 4.24 -11.64
C ARG A 98 -3.14 4.34 -10.21
N GLU A 99 -3.59 5.38 -9.55
CA GLU A 99 -3.27 5.68 -8.16
C GLU A 99 -4.52 6.12 -7.41
N TYR A 100 -4.59 5.78 -6.13
CA TYR A 100 -5.63 6.30 -5.24
C TYR A 100 -5.13 7.59 -4.62
N TRP A 101 -5.97 8.61 -4.49
CA TRP A 101 -5.62 9.82 -3.74
C TRP A 101 -6.35 9.80 -2.40
N ILE A 102 -5.62 9.46 -1.35
CA ILE A 102 -6.15 9.33 0.02
C ILE A 102 -5.61 10.52 0.83
N PRO A 103 -6.46 11.34 1.47
CA PRO A 103 -5.99 12.41 2.33
C PRO A 103 -5.05 11.89 3.43
N ALA A 104 -4.00 12.65 3.77
CA ALA A 104 -3.09 12.28 4.84
C ALA A 104 -3.79 12.12 6.20
N GLU A 105 -4.88 12.87 6.43
CA GLU A 105 -5.75 12.75 7.61
C GLU A 105 -6.48 11.40 7.69
N ASP A 106 -6.75 10.76 6.55
CA ASP A 106 -7.41 9.46 6.45
C ASP A 106 -6.43 8.29 6.54
N LEU A 107 -5.13 8.57 6.60
CA LEU A 107 -4.11 7.53 6.68
C LEU A 107 -4.27 6.58 7.89
N PRO A 108 -4.68 7.03 9.09
CA PRO A 108 -5.00 6.13 10.19
C PRO A 108 -6.15 5.17 9.85
N ALA A 109 -7.18 5.65 9.16
CA ALA A 109 -8.30 4.82 8.71
C ALA A 109 -7.87 3.84 7.60
N PHE A 110 -7.02 4.30 6.68
CA PHE A 110 -6.41 3.45 5.67
C PHE A 110 -5.58 2.32 6.30
N ASN A 111 -4.73 2.65 7.27
CA ASN A 111 -3.93 1.65 7.99
C ASN A 111 -4.80 0.61 8.69
N ALA A 112 -5.96 1.01 9.23
CA ALA A 112 -6.92 0.08 9.82
C ALA A 112 -7.61 -0.82 8.77
N ALA A 113 -7.74 -0.34 7.53
CA ALA A 113 -8.29 -1.09 6.41
C ALA A 113 -7.26 -2.02 5.71
N ILE A 114 -5.99 -2.00 6.12
CA ILE A 114 -4.98 -2.93 5.62
C ILE A 114 -5.27 -4.33 6.19
N VAL A 115 -5.41 -5.29 5.28
CA VAL A 115 -5.62 -6.69 5.62
C VAL A 115 -4.30 -7.44 5.53
N GLY A 116 -3.86 -8.00 6.65
CA GLY A 116 -2.60 -8.73 6.75
C GLY A 116 -1.40 -7.83 7.02
N ALA A 117 -0.30 -8.07 6.33
CA ALA A 117 0.95 -7.33 6.48
C ALA A 117 1.34 -6.66 5.15
N ILE A 118 2.11 -5.59 5.28
CA ILE A 118 2.81 -4.93 4.20
C ILE A 118 4.05 -5.79 3.88
N GLU A 119 4.24 -6.16 2.63
CA GLU A 119 5.34 -7.02 2.18
C GLU A 119 6.26 -6.26 1.25
N VAL A 120 7.57 -6.32 1.48
CA VAL A 120 8.54 -5.79 0.51
C VAL A 120 8.70 -6.82 -0.62
N VAL A 121 8.27 -6.46 -1.82
CA VAL A 121 8.36 -7.33 -3.00
C VAL A 121 9.58 -7.05 -3.87
N ARG A 122 10.12 -5.82 -3.83
CA ARG A 122 11.35 -5.42 -4.56
C ARG A 122 12.21 -4.47 -3.73
N ARG A 123 13.52 -4.49 -3.99
CA ARG A 123 14.54 -3.64 -3.35
C ARG A 123 15.50 -3.14 -4.42
N PHE A 124 15.98 -1.91 -4.29
CA PHE A 124 16.87 -1.25 -5.22
C PHE A 124 17.93 -0.42 -4.46
N PRO A 125 19.17 -0.31 -4.98
CA PRO A 125 19.72 -1.09 -6.08
C PRO A 125 19.81 -2.59 -5.73
N GLU A 126 19.70 -3.46 -6.74
CA GLU A 126 19.91 -4.91 -6.62
C GLU A 126 21.41 -5.26 -6.53
#